data_AF-A0A7S4GK93-F1
#
_entry.id   AF-A0A7S4GK93-F1
#
_cell.length_a   1.000
_cell.length_b   1.000
_cell.length_c   1.000
_cell.angle_alpha   90.00
_cell.angle_beta   90.00
_cell.angle_gamma   90.00
#
_symmetry.space_group_name_H-M   'P 1'
#
loop_
_entity.id
_entity.type
_entity.pdbx_description
1 polymer ?
#
loop_
_entity_poly.entity_id
_entity_poly.type
_entity_poly.pdbx_seq_one_letter_code
_entity_poly.pdbx_strand_id
1 'polypeptide(L)'
;FFSPMVPSILCLLFATFTWAGPAAPSDISALPKPSCAVNGLPCPVPAGWEAAATWNLTLSTVIQPSSKSYFRPRHPWGLVSLDWTVANTVWFHGNTGNSTCEATSIRGCQLLKASGLVKRCFIYHNMELALQWLESQRAVMYDPDMAGMFLQYTDGQGHKLGRIYNEPISFGDQYFWDWRNQSAREYLVRSVLRTVRDPAVDGTFTDDVHGVPDEHPKVQPATNMSDAEMKDLQYHTLLAGQTLIDALAVSGKANWQAFPGGAGDGVGPAPTRATCTAFLREHCAPSHQGRLMLMGMDTSAANKAQVVAGFLIVRPPVAFLGWGWESGDEKWDDVFLLQVGVPQGLCQESPTGVFARTYTEGVARLDCNTWTADLPFPSLAGGAVGHPGPPT
;
A
#
# COMPACT_ATOMS: atom_id res chain seq x y z
N PHE A 1 36.36 60.95 1.60
CA PHE A 1 34.96 60.58 1.86
C PHE A 1 34.90 59.08 2.11
N PHE A 2 35.11 58.67 3.36
CA PHE A 2 34.91 57.31 3.83
C PHE A 2 33.67 57.34 4.74
N SER A 3 32.63 56.59 4.39
CA SER A 3 31.49 56.35 5.28
C SER A 3 31.70 55.05 6.04
N PRO A 4 31.47 55.00 7.37
CA PRO A 4 31.54 53.77 8.13
C PRO A 4 30.22 53.01 8.02
N MET A 5 30.29 51.70 7.81
CA MET A 5 29.17 50.78 7.98
C MET A 5 29.00 50.46 9.47
N VAL A 6 27.77 50.62 9.96
CA VAL A 6 27.34 50.21 11.31
C VAL A 6 26.77 48.78 11.21
N PRO A 7 27.14 47.85 12.10
CA PRO A 7 26.50 46.53 12.16
C PRO A 7 25.21 46.60 12.99
N SER A 8 24.07 46.35 12.34
CA SER A 8 22.79 46.16 13.02
C SER A 8 22.74 44.79 13.70
N ILE A 9 22.82 44.79 15.03
CA ILE A 9 22.55 43.62 15.88
C ILE A 9 21.03 43.44 15.95
N LEU A 10 20.51 42.45 15.23
CA LEU A 10 19.12 42.02 15.31
C LEU A 10 19.02 40.96 16.42
N CYS A 11 18.64 41.38 17.63
CA CYS A 11 18.26 40.46 18.72
C CYS A 11 16.95 39.74 18.36
N LEU A 12 17.04 38.50 17.91
CA LEU A 12 15.91 37.57 17.82
C LEU A 12 15.61 37.02 19.22
N LEU A 13 14.57 37.58 19.86
CA LEU A 13 13.92 37.00 21.03
C LEU A 13 13.20 35.71 20.60
N PHE A 14 13.79 34.55 20.87
CA PHE A 14 13.08 33.26 20.82
C PHE A 14 12.14 33.18 22.03
N ALA A 15 10.87 33.52 21.83
CA ALA A 15 9.81 33.16 22.76
C ALA A 15 9.56 31.65 22.64
N THR A 16 9.99 30.88 23.63
CA THR A 16 9.61 29.47 23.79
C THR A 16 8.14 29.42 24.19
N PHE A 17 7.24 29.34 23.20
CA PHE A 17 5.85 28.96 23.45
C PHE A 17 5.82 27.46 23.79
N THR A 18 5.71 27.14 25.08
CA THR A 18 5.36 25.78 25.51
C THR A 18 3.87 25.59 25.18
N TRP A 19 3.59 25.00 24.03
CA TRP A 19 2.24 24.60 23.65
C TRP A 19 1.85 23.39 24.52
N ALA A 20 1.19 23.64 25.65
CA ALA A 20 0.46 22.60 26.34
C ALA A 20 -0.70 22.23 25.43
N GLY A 21 -0.53 21.13 24.66
CA GLY A 21 -1.57 20.63 23.78
C GLY A 21 -2.88 20.41 24.54
N PRO A 22 -4.04 20.59 23.90
CA PRO A 22 -5.32 20.32 24.53
C PRO A 22 -5.33 18.88 25.07
N ALA A 23 -5.97 18.68 26.23
CA ALA A 23 -6.15 17.34 26.79
C ALA A 23 -6.80 16.43 25.75
N ALA A 24 -6.25 15.22 25.58
CA ALA A 24 -6.79 14.23 24.67
C ALA A 24 -8.28 14.01 25.01
N PRO A 25 -9.17 13.93 24.00
CA PRO A 25 -10.58 13.68 24.25
C PRO A 25 -10.75 12.39 25.05
N SER A 26 -11.56 12.44 26.11
CA SER A 26 -11.78 11.30 27.02
C SER A 26 -12.46 10.10 26.36
N ASP A 27 -12.95 10.25 25.13
CA ASP A 27 -13.55 9.18 24.34
C ASP A 27 -13.05 9.21 22.89
N ILE A 28 -11.87 8.63 22.68
CA ILE A 28 -11.25 8.44 21.35
C ILE A 28 -12.11 7.50 20.47
N SER A 29 -12.96 6.66 21.06
CA SER A 29 -13.82 5.74 20.30
C SER A 29 -14.93 6.45 19.53
N ALA A 30 -15.26 7.69 19.91
CA ALA A 30 -16.19 8.55 19.19
C ALA A 30 -15.54 9.34 18.04
N LEU A 31 -14.20 9.35 17.93
CA LEU A 31 -13.54 10.02 16.83
C LEU A 31 -13.69 9.17 15.55
N PRO A 32 -14.01 9.80 14.40
CA PRO A 32 -13.94 9.10 13.14
C PRO A 32 -12.50 8.59 12.96
N LYS A 33 -12.36 7.30 12.71
CA LYS A 33 -11.07 6.71 12.35
C LYS A 33 -10.48 7.57 11.21
N PRO A 34 -9.22 8.00 11.28
CA PRO A 34 -8.71 9.02 10.37
C PRO A 34 -8.31 8.48 8.99
N SER A 35 -8.15 7.15 8.83
CA SER A 35 -7.60 6.53 7.61
C SER A 35 -8.68 6.12 6.61
N CYS A 36 -8.59 6.60 5.38
CA CYS A 36 -9.47 6.18 4.29
C CYS A 36 -9.35 4.67 4.01
N ALA A 37 -8.12 4.13 4.12
CA ALA A 37 -7.78 2.74 3.89
C ALA A 37 -8.57 1.78 4.79
N VAL A 38 -8.70 2.13 6.07
CA VAL A 38 -9.30 1.26 7.10
C VAL A 38 -10.81 1.49 7.25
N ASN A 39 -11.34 2.59 6.72
CA ASN A 39 -12.75 2.96 6.85
C ASN A 39 -13.62 2.69 5.63
N GLY A 40 -13.05 2.14 4.55
CA GLY A 40 -13.76 2.03 3.27
C GLY A 40 -14.14 3.39 2.69
N LEU A 41 -13.49 4.48 3.13
CA LEU A 41 -13.66 5.80 2.53
C LEU A 41 -12.80 5.87 1.26
N PRO A 42 -13.20 6.67 0.25
CA PRO A 42 -12.36 6.91 -0.92
C PRO A 42 -11.00 7.49 -0.50
N CYS A 43 -9.92 6.81 -0.87
CA CYS A 43 -8.58 7.37 -0.77
C CYS A 43 -8.24 8.24 -1.99
N PRO A 44 -7.35 9.24 -1.84
CA PRO A 44 -6.95 10.09 -2.95
C PRO A 44 -6.23 9.27 -4.02
N VAL A 45 -6.61 9.50 -5.28
CA VAL A 45 -5.91 8.93 -6.44
C VAL A 45 -4.60 9.70 -6.64
N PRO A 46 -3.44 9.03 -6.82
CA PRO A 46 -2.19 9.73 -7.04
C PRO A 46 -2.22 10.63 -8.28
N ALA A 47 -1.61 11.81 -8.15
CA ALA A 47 -1.55 12.79 -9.23
C ALA A 47 -1.01 12.16 -10.53
N GLY A 48 -1.76 12.36 -11.63
CA GLY A 48 -1.41 11.87 -12.96
C GLY A 48 -1.73 10.40 -13.25
N TRP A 49 -2.13 9.59 -12.25
CA TRP A 49 -2.45 8.18 -12.50
C TRP A 49 -3.73 7.98 -13.30
N GLU A 50 -4.75 8.82 -13.12
CA GLU A 50 -5.97 8.80 -13.95
C GLU A 50 -5.70 9.13 -15.41
N ALA A 51 -4.89 10.16 -15.67
CA ALA A 51 -4.49 10.51 -17.03
C ALA A 51 -3.65 9.41 -17.70
N ALA A 52 -2.91 8.65 -16.89
CA ALA A 52 -2.14 7.48 -17.33
C ALA A 52 -2.96 6.17 -17.29
N ALA A 53 -4.24 6.23 -16.92
CA ALA A 53 -5.09 5.05 -16.85
C ALA A 53 -5.24 4.47 -18.26
N THR A 54 -4.87 3.21 -18.38
CA THR A 54 -4.96 2.43 -19.60
C THR A 54 -5.94 1.30 -19.37
N TRP A 55 -6.87 1.09 -20.29
CA TRP A 55 -7.84 0.01 -20.16
C TRP A 55 -7.30 -1.37 -20.57
N ASN A 56 -6.00 -1.46 -20.88
CA ASN A 56 -5.29 -2.73 -21.08
C ASN A 56 -5.25 -3.56 -19.79
N LEU A 57 -5.79 -4.78 -19.81
CA LEU A 57 -5.87 -5.64 -18.62
C LEU A 57 -4.48 -6.05 -18.12
N THR A 58 -3.51 -6.25 -19.02
CA THR A 58 -2.13 -6.61 -18.68
C THR A 58 -1.48 -5.55 -17.79
N LEU A 59 -1.77 -4.28 -18.04
CA LEU A 59 -1.24 -3.15 -17.27
C LEU A 59 -2.06 -2.87 -15.99
N SER A 60 -3.12 -3.64 -15.77
CA SER A 60 -4.00 -3.61 -14.61
C SER A 60 -3.86 -4.89 -13.78
N THR A 61 -2.74 -5.61 -13.92
CA THR A 61 -2.42 -6.75 -13.07
C THR A 61 -1.56 -6.35 -11.90
N VAL A 62 -1.58 -7.14 -10.82
CA VAL A 62 -0.75 -6.92 -9.63
C VAL A 62 -0.23 -8.21 -9.05
N ILE A 63 0.99 -8.13 -8.51
CA ILE A 63 1.61 -9.21 -7.75
C ILE A 63 2.47 -8.65 -6.62
N GLN A 64 2.52 -9.34 -5.48
CA GLN A 64 3.46 -9.08 -4.39
C GLN A 64 4.35 -10.31 -4.19
N PRO A 65 5.51 -10.37 -4.87
CA PRO A 65 6.32 -11.58 -4.89
C PRO A 65 7.14 -11.77 -3.61
N SER A 66 7.58 -13.01 -3.37
CA SER A 66 8.67 -13.33 -2.45
C SER A 66 9.84 -13.96 -3.21
N SER A 67 11.08 -13.63 -2.83
CA SER A 67 12.26 -14.25 -3.44
C SER A 67 13.52 -14.00 -2.63
N LYS A 68 14.38 -15.02 -2.51
CA LYS A 68 15.70 -14.85 -1.88
C LYS A 68 16.58 -13.84 -2.60
N SER A 69 16.41 -13.68 -3.92
CA SER A 69 17.15 -12.72 -4.75
C SER A 69 16.21 -11.67 -5.33
N TYR A 70 16.69 -10.83 -6.25
CA TYR A 70 15.83 -9.92 -7.00
C TYR A 70 14.75 -10.70 -7.75
N PHE A 71 13.50 -10.20 -7.68
CA PHE A 71 12.41 -10.72 -8.49
C PHE A 71 12.68 -10.45 -9.98
N ARG A 72 12.48 -11.48 -10.82
CA ARG A 72 12.70 -11.44 -12.26
C ARG A 72 11.45 -11.98 -12.96
N PRO A 73 10.46 -11.14 -13.28
CA PRO A 73 9.24 -11.60 -13.93
C PRO A 73 9.57 -12.12 -15.32
N ARG A 74 8.83 -13.15 -15.76
CA ARG A 74 8.81 -13.59 -17.16
C ARG A 74 7.60 -13.03 -17.90
N HIS A 75 6.59 -12.57 -17.15
CA HIS A 75 5.34 -12.05 -17.68
C HIS A 75 5.18 -10.55 -17.37
N PRO A 76 4.37 -9.83 -18.16
CA PRO A 76 4.16 -8.40 -17.96
C PRO A 76 3.21 -8.09 -16.80
N TRP A 77 3.66 -7.37 -15.78
CA TRP A 77 2.83 -6.97 -14.63
C TRP A 77 2.55 -5.46 -14.61
N GLY A 78 1.28 -5.09 -14.35
CA GLY A 78 0.88 -3.70 -14.18
C GLY A 78 1.51 -3.05 -12.95
N LEU A 79 1.51 -3.78 -11.83
CA LEU A 79 2.08 -3.38 -10.56
C LEU A 79 2.79 -4.56 -9.90
N VAL A 80 4.01 -4.33 -9.42
CA VAL A 80 4.74 -5.26 -8.55
C VAL A 80 5.00 -4.58 -7.21
N SER A 81 4.59 -5.21 -6.10
CA SER A 81 4.89 -4.73 -4.76
C SER A 81 6.04 -5.54 -4.16
N LEU A 82 7.20 -4.93 -3.96
CA LEU A 82 8.36 -5.62 -3.37
C LEU A 82 8.22 -5.64 -1.85
N ASP A 83 7.92 -6.82 -1.33
CA ASP A 83 7.88 -7.11 0.10
C ASP A 83 9.30 -7.23 0.72
N TRP A 84 9.41 -7.15 2.05
CA TRP A 84 10.67 -7.30 2.79
C TRP A 84 11.35 -8.65 2.51
N THR A 85 10.57 -9.68 2.18
CA THR A 85 11.11 -11.00 1.83
C THR A 85 11.86 -11.02 0.49
N VAL A 86 11.68 -10.02 -0.39
CA VAL A 86 12.36 -9.95 -1.69
C VAL A 86 13.82 -9.55 -1.53
N ALA A 87 14.69 -10.27 -2.23
CA ALA A 87 16.14 -10.08 -2.22
C ALA A 87 16.76 -10.15 -0.81
N ASN A 88 16.19 -10.94 0.09
CA ASN A 88 16.68 -11.01 1.47
C ASN A 88 18.11 -11.54 1.61
N THR A 89 18.61 -12.38 0.71
CA THR A 89 20.02 -12.78 0.73
C THR A 89 20.96 -11.68 0.22
N VAL A 90 20.41 -10.66 -0.44
CA VAL A 90 21.13 -9.48 -0.91
C VAL A 90 21.14 -8.40 0.16
N TRP A 91 20.00 -8.05 0.76
CA TRP A 91 19.98 -6.94 1.71
C TRP A 91 20.42 -7.34 3.13
N PHE A 92 20.30 -8.60 3.55
CA PHE A 92 20.57 -9.01 4.93
C PHE A 92 22.04 -9.36 5.21
N HIS A 93 22.74 -9.97 4.24
CA HIS A 93 24.16 -10.38 4.33
C HIS A 93 24.64 -11.05 5.65
N GLY A 94 23.73 -11.54 6.51
CA GLY A 94 24.05 -12.04 7.84
C GLY A 94 24.55 -10.97 8.83
N ASN A 95 24.40 -9.68 8.52
CA ASN A 95 24.81 -8.58 9.39
C ASN A 95 23.67 -7.56 9.52
N THR A 96 22.98 -7.63 10.65
CA THR A 96 21.81 -6.80 10.95
C THR A 96 22.13 -5.29 10.91
N GLY A 97 23.32 -4.89 11.34
CA GLY A 97 23.74 -3.48 11.43
C GLY A 97 24.14 -2.82 10.11
N ASN A 98 24.33 -3.60 9.03
CA ASN A 98 24.72 -3.09 7.71
C ASN A 98 23.76 -3.55 6.59
N SER A 99 22.52 -3.83 6.96
CA SER A 99 21.48 -4.24 6.02
C SER A 99 21.00 -3.07 5.17
N THR A 100 20.63 -3.35 3.92
CA THR A 100 20.31 -2.32 2.91
C THR A 100 18.97 -2.60 2.22
N CYS A 101 17.91 -2.83 2.99
CA CYS A 101 16.62 -3.29 2.46
C CYS A 101 15.98 -2.26 1.51
N GLU A 102 15.90 -0.99 1.90
CA GLU A 102 15.31 0.09 1.10
C GLU A 102 16.12 0.30 -0.18
N ALA A 103 17.45 0.39 -0.09
CA ALA A 103 18.31 0.57 -1.26
C ALA A 103 18.21 -0.64 -2.23
N THR A 104 18.10 -1.85 -1.69
CA THR A 104 17.92 -3.08 -2.48
C THR A 104 16.55 -3.10 -3.15
N SER A 105 15.49 -2.69 -2.46
CA SER A 105 14.14 -2.59 -3.03
C SER A 105 14.05 -1.53 -4.13
N ILE A 106 14.69 -0.36 -3.95
CA ILE A 106 14.82 0.66 -4.99
C ILE A 106 15.55 0.07 -6.21
N ARG A 107 16.67 -0.64 -6.00
CA ARG A 107 17.39 -1.31 -7.08
C ARG A 107 16.53 -2.38 -7.76
N GLY A 108 15.73 -3.12 -7.00
CA GLY A 108 14.75 -4.08 -7.52
C GLY A 108 13.77 -3.40 -8.48
N CYS A 109 13.16 -2.29 -8.06
CA CYS A 109 12.27 -1.51 -8.93
C CYS A 109 12.98 -1.02 -10.20
N GLN A 110 14.21 -0.53 -10.12
CA GLN A 110 14.98 -0.13 -11.31
C GLN A 110 15.17 -1.30 -12.29
N LEU A 111 15.52 -2.50 -11.79
CA LEU A 111 15.67 -3.70 -12.62
C LEU A 111 14.34 -4.13 -13.26
N LEU A 112 13.24 -4.05 -12.51
CA LEU A 112 11.90 -4.36 -13.02
C LEU A 112 11.45 -3.38 -14.10
N LYS A 113 11.73 -2.08 -13.94
CA LYS A 113 11.44 -1.08 -14.98
C LYS A 113 12.31 -1.27 -16.22
N ALA A 114 13.58 -1.59 -16.03
CA ALA A 114 14.53 -1.81 -17.11
C ALA A 114 14.20 -3.07 -17.95
N SER A 115 13.51 -4.07 -17.38
CA SER A 115 13.08 -5.24 -18.14
C SER A 115 11.95 -4.93 -19.14
N GLY A 116 11.24 -3.81 -18.97
CA GLY A 116 10.06 -3.46 -19.75
C GLY A 116 8.81 -4.28 -19.43
N LEU A 117 8.90 -5.25 -18.51
CA LEU A 117 7.79 -6.12 -18.11
C LEU A 117 6.95 -5.54 -16.96
N VAL A 118 7.45 -4.54 -16.23
CA VAL A 118 6.74 -3.99 -15.08
C VAL A 118 6.42 -2.52 -15.29
N LYS A 119 5.14 -2.16 -15.21
CA LYS A 119 4.73 -0.76 -15.37
C LYS A 119 4.86 0.05 -14.09
N ARG A 120 4.56 -0.53 -12.92
CA ARG A 120 4.63 0.14 -11.62
C ARG A 120 5.32 -0.74 -10.57
N CYS A 121 6.05 -0.13 -9.65
CA CYS A 121 6.77 -0.83 -8.59
C CYS A 121 6.62 -0.15 -7.23
N PHE A 122 6.23 -0.89 -6.19
CA PHE A 122 6.22 -0.42 -4.81
C PHE A 122 7.36 -1.07 -4.01
N ILE A 123 7.76 -0.42 -2.92
CA ILE A 123 8.72 -0.95 -1.94
C ILE A 123 8.08 -1.04 -0.55
N TYR A 124 8.59 -1.94 0.29
CA TYR A 124 8.11 -2.19 1.64
C TYR A 124 8.51 -1.10 2.66
N HIS A 125 7.58 -0.74 3.54
CA HIS A 125 7.81 -0.10 4.84
C HIS A 125 6.85 -0.71 5.86
N ASN A 126 7.09 -0.50 7.16
CA ASN A 126 6.24 -0.99 8.24
C ASN A 126 5.69 0.18 9.08
N MET A 127 4.41 0.11 9.47
CA MET A 127 3.73 1.14 10.27
C MET A 127 3.71 0.85 11.76
N GLU A 128 3.92 -0.37 12.22
CA GLU A 128 3.97 -0.71 13.64
C GLU A 128 5.40 -0.70 14.19
N LEU A 129 6.32 -1.23 13.38
CA LEU A 129 7.69 -1.51 13.71
C LEU A 129 8.66 -0.52 13.07
N ALA A 130 9.63 -0.10 13.86
CA ALA A 130 10.89 0.44 13.37
C ALA A 130 11.89 -0.73 13.31
N LEU A 131 12.23 -1.13 12.09
CA LEU A 131 13.00 -2.30 11.76
C LEU A 131 14.45 -1.90 11.50
N GLN A 132 15.38 -2.55 12.19
CA GLN A 132 16.81 -2.25 12.04
C GLN A 132 17.27 -2.40 10.58
N TRP A 133 16.60 -3.20 9.76
CA TRP A 133 16.99 -3.40 8.36
C TRP A 133 16.44 -2.39 7.35
N LEU A 134 15.51 -1.53 7.75
CA LEU A 134 15.09 -0.39 6.94
C LEU A 134 15.99 0.80 7.26
N GLU A 135 16.82 1.20 6.31
CA GLU A 135 17.89 2.20 6.51
C GLU A 135 17.35 3.50 7.10
N SER A 136 16.20 3.97 6.61
CA SER A 136 15.56 5.17 7.11
C SER A 136 15.05 5.04 8.55
N GLN A 137 14.62 3.86 8.98
CA GLN A 137 14.16 3.64 10.35
C GLN A 137 15.36 3.45 11.28
N ARG A 138 16.36 2.65 10.88
CA ARG A 138 17.62 2.46 11.61
C ARG A 138 18.33 3.77 11.92
N ALA A 139 18.24 4.76 11.02
CA ALA A 139 18.85 6.08 11.21
C ALA A 139 18.40 6.83 12.46
N VAL A 140 17.23 6.48 13.04
CA VAL A 140 16.69 7.11 14.26
C VAL A 140 16.53 6.15 15.43
N MET A 141 16.51 4.83 15.20
CA MET A 141 16.32 3.82 16.26
C MET A 141 17.31 3.98 17.41
N TYR A 142 18.58 4.20 17.11
CA TYR A 142 19.65 4.24 18.11
C TYR A 142 20.09 5.66 18.51
N ASP A 143 19.38 6.68 18.03
CA ASP A 143 19.65 8.07 18.39
C ASP A 143 18.92 8.41 19.71
N PRO A 144 19.64 8.74 20.79
CA PRO A 144 19.03 9.06 22.07
C PRO A 144 18.08 10.28 22.01
N ASP A 145 18.33 11.23 21.12
CA ASP A 145 17.47 12.41 20.94
C ASP A 145 16.15 12.06 20.25
N MET A 146 16.08 10.89 19.60
CA MET A 146 14.91 10.36 18.91
C MET A 146 14.17 9.29 19.72
N ALA A 147 14.65 8.91 20.91
CA ALA A 147 14.06 7.86 21.75
C ALA A 147 12.56 8.10 22.08
N GLY A 148 12.12 9.36 22.05
CA GLY A 148 10.72 9.72 22.23
C GLY A 148 9.78 9.26 21.11
N MET A 149 10.31 8.86 19.95
CA MET A 149 9.54 8.35 18.80
C MET A 149 9.11 6.90 18.97
N PHE A 150 9.64 6.18 19.96
CA PHE A 150 9.38 4.75 20.16
C PHE A 150 8.62 4.50 21.46
N LEU A 151 7.90 3.37 21.52
CA LEU A 151 7.27 2.91 22.73
C LEU A 151 8.34 2.62 23.79
N GLN A 152 8.01 3.00 25.01
CA GLN A 152 8.87 2.80 26.17
C GLN A 152 8.09 2.01 27.22
N TYR A 153 8.81 1.28 28.07
CA TYR A 153 8.19 0.69 29.26
C TYR A 153 7.54 1.79 30.10
N THR A 154 6.38 1.50 30.67
CA THR A 154 5.67 2.41 31.58
C THR A 154 5.54 1.81 32.98
N ASP A 155 5.21 2.65 33.95
CA ASP A 155 4.89 2.24 35.33
C ASP A 155 3.45 1.72 35.51
N GLY A 156 2.66 1.62 34.43
CA GLY A 156 1.23 1.26 34.49
C GLY A 156 0.29 2.40 34.81
N GLN A 157 0.83 3.60 35.01
CA GLN A 157 0.10 4.87 35.10
C GLN A 157 0.36 5.75 33.87
N GLY A 158 1.01 5.19 32.84
CA GLY A 158 1.39 5.88 31.61
C GLY A 158 2.68 6.69 31.70
N HIS A 159 3.39 6.69 32.83
CA HIS A 159 4.67 7.39 32.93
C HIS A 159 5.78 6.56 32.26
N LYS A 160 6.48 7.15 31.28
CA LYS A 160 7.60 6.52 30.58
C LYS A 160 8.79 6.33 31.52
N LEU A 161 9.35 5.11 31.54
CA LEU A 161 10.52 4.76 32.36
C LEU A 161 11.87 5.07 31.70
N GLY A 162 11.87 5.72 30.52
CA GLY A 162 13.09 6.07 29.79
C GLY A 162 13.78 4.91 29.07
N ARG A 163 13.18 3.70 29.09
CA ARG A 163 13.69 2.51 28.40
C ARG A 163 12.79 2.15 27.23
N ILE A 164 13.35 2.14 26.02
CA ILE A 164 12.65 1.72 24.81
C ILE A 164 12.28 0.24 24.92
N TYR A 165 11.06 -0.10 24.50
CA TYR A 165 10.63 -1.46 24.32
C TYR A 165 11.13 -1.98 22.96
N ASN A 166 11.89 -3.07 22.99
CA ASN A 166 12.44 -3.70 21.79
C ASN A 166 12.32 -5.21 21.85
N GLU A 167 12.16 -5.82 20.69
CA GLU A 167 12.23 -7.26 20.52
C GLU A 167 13.40 -7.61 19.59
N PRO A 168 14.34 -8.46 20.03
CA PRO A 168 15.38 -8.96 19.13
C PRO A 168 14.81 -10.11 18.30
N ILE A 169 15.01 -10.05 16.99
CA ILE A 169 14.64 -11.12 16.06
C ILE A 169 15.85 -11.53 15.21
N SER A 170 15.71 -12.59 14.41
CA SER A 170 16.82 -13.11 13.60
C SER A 170 17.38 -12.11 12.60
N PHE A 171 16.58 -11.10 12.20
CA PHE A 171 16.93 -10.10 11.20
C PHE A 171 17.41 -8.77 11.79
N GLY A 172 17.39 -8.61 13.12
CA GLY A 172 17.82 -7.40 13.81
C GLY A 172 16.92 -7.05 14.98
N ASP A 173 17.08 -5.84 15.50
CA ASP A 173 16.12 -5.29 16.47
C ASP A 173 14.85 -4.79 15.76
N GLN A 174 13.71 -4.96 16.42
CA GLN A 174 12.48 -4.24 16.10
C GLN A 174 12.06 -3.39 17.31
N TYR A 175 11.88 -2.09 17.07
CA TYR A 175 11.31 -1.14 18.03
C TYR A 175 9.87 -0.87 17.60
N PHE A 176 9.03 -0.43 18.52
CA PHE A 176 7.64 -0.11 18.21
C PHE A 176 7.47 1.40 18.16
N TRP A 177 6.83 1.91 17.11
CA TRP A 177 6.60 3.34 16.99
C TRP A 177 5.61 3.85 18.04
N ASP A 178 5.90 5.00 18.65
CA ASP A 178 4.94 5.76 19.45
C ASP A 178 4.32 6.85 18.57
N TRP A 179 3.31 6.50 17.78
CA TRP A 179 2.69 7.45 16.87
C TRP A 179 1.95 8.58 17.57
N ARG A 180 1.75 8.55 18.89
CA ARG A 180 1.23 9.72 19.64
C ARG A 180 2.23 10.88 19.57
N ASN A 181 3.51 10.58 19.40
CA ASN A 181 4.56 11.56 19.13
C ASN A 181 4.43 12.14 17.71
N GLN A 182 4.16 13.45 17.61
CA GLN A 182 4.05 14.14 16.32
C GLN A 182 5.31 14.04 15.46
N SER A 183 6.49 14.17 16.08
CA SER A 183 7.78 14.08 15.37
C SER A 183 7.99 12.71 14.74
N ALA A 184 7.48 11.62 15.35
CA ALA A 184 7.52 10.30 14.74
C ALA A 184 6.69 10.27 13.44
N ARG A 185 5.44 10.76 13.49
CA ARG A 185 4.56 10.81 12.31
C ARG A 185 5.14 11.65 11.18
N GLU A 186 5.70 12.81 11.50
CA GLU A 186 6.39 13.67 10.53
C GLU A 186 7.65 13.02 9.96
N TYR A 187 8.39 12.29 10.81
CA TYR A 187 9.56 11.54 10.39
C TYR A 187 9.19 10.47 9.37
N LEU A 188 8.17 9.65 9.64
CA LEU A 188 7.66 8.61 8.73
C LEU A 188 7.34 9.19 7.36
N VAL A 189 6.52 10.24 7.30
CA VAL A 189 6.11 10.84 6.02
C VAL A 189 7.34 11.31 5.23
N ARG A 190 8.25 12.03 5.90
CA ARG A 190 9.45 12.57 5.27
C ARG A 190 10.43 11.49 4.84
N SER A 191 10.61 10.42 5.61
CA SER A 191 11.53 9.33 5.29
C SER A 191 11.00 8.51 4.12
N VAL A 192 9.71 8.12 4.14
CA VAL A 192 9.09 7.38 3.03
C VAL A 192 9.08 8.19 1.74
N LEU A 193 8.71 9.48 1.78
CA LEU A 193 8.77 10.34 0.59
C LEU A 193 10.18 10.45 0.00
N ARG A 194 11.21 10.34 0.85
CA ARG A 194 12.61 10.34 0.39
C ARG A 194 12.97 9.03 -0.29
N THR A 195 12.57 7.88 0.27
CA THR A 195 12.89 6.56 -0.28
C THR A 195 12.19 6.31 -1.61
N VAL A 196 10.93 6.75 -1.75
CA VAL A 196 10.14 6.61 -3.00
C VAL A 196 10.41 7.70 -4.04
N ARG A 197 11.38 8.60 -3.80
CA ARG A 197 11.71 9.70 -4.72
C ARG A 197 12.31 9.19 -6.04
N ASP A 198 12.94 8.02 -6.03
CA ASP A 198 13.48 7.41 -7.24
C ASP A 198 12.37 7.24 -8.30
N PRO A 199 12.60 7.63 -9.57
CA PRO A 199 11.58 7.55 -10.61
C PRO A 199 11.13 6.12 -10.94
N ALA A 200 11.90 5.10 -10.57
CA ALA A 200 11.52 3.69 -10.74
C ALA A 200 10.52 3.22 -9.67
N VAL A 201 10.37 3.94 -8.56
CA VAL A 201 9.48 3.58 -7.45
C VAL A 201 8.18 4.39 -7.59
N ASP A 202 7.04 3.75 -7.75
CA ASP A 202 5.73 4.41 -7.92
C ASP A 202 4.96 4.56 -6.60
N GLY A 203 5.47 3.99 -5.52
CA GLY A 203 4.77 3.99 -4.26
C GLY A 203 5.40 3.08 -3.21
N THR A 204 4.63 2.83 -2.17
CA THR A 204 5.01 1.97 -1.06
C THR A 204 3.91 0.98 -0.73
N PHE A 205 4.30 -0.16 -0.18
CA PHE A 205 3.46 -1.02 0.64
C PHE A 205 3.77 -0.70 2.11
N THR A 206 2.76 -0.56 2.95
CA THR A 206 2.93 -0.39 4.40
C THR A 206 2.33 -1.57 5.14
N ASP A 207 3.15 -2.27 5.89
CA ASP A 207 2.74 -3.38 6.73
C ASP A 207 2.20 -2.90 8.08
N ASP A 208 1.47 -3.77 8.80
CA ASP A 208 0.94 -3.53 10.16
C ASP A 208 0.17 -2.21 10.32
N VAL A 209 -0.71 -1.89 9.37
CA VAL A 209 -1.35 -0.55 9.31
C VAL A 209 -2.35 -0.23 10.42
N HIS A 210 -2.78 -1.24 11.17
CA HIS A 210 -3.60 -1.04 12.36
C HIS A 210 -2.73 -0.76 13.60
N GLY A 211 -1.44 -1.13 13.54
CA GLY A 211 -0.50 -1.08 14.65
C GLY A 211 -0.80 -2.11 15.74
N VAL A 212 -0.09 -1.95 16.86
CA VAL A 212 -0.31 -2.77 18.05
C VAL A 212 -1.77 -2.72 18.51
N PRO A 213 -2.32 -3.83 19.04
CA PRO A 213 -1.68 -5.11 19.32
C PRO A 213 -1.89 -6.18 18.24
N ASP A 214 -2.27 -5.83 17.00
CA ASP A 214 -2.82 -6.78 16.03
C ASP A 214 -1.90 -7.98 15.76
N GLU A 215 -0.64 -7.75 15.40
CA GLU A 215 0.35 -8.83 15.23
C GLU A 215 1.18 -9.11 16.49
N HIS A 216 1.34 -8.09 17.35
CA HIS A 216 2.17 -8.16 18.55
C HIS A 216 1.35 -7.98 19.84
N PRO A 217 0.46 -8.92 20.20
CA PRO A 217 -0.44 -8.78 21.35
C PRO A 217 0.26 -8.74 22.71
N LYS A 218 1.54 -9.09 22.75
CA LYS A 218 2.37 -9.04 23.94
C LYS A 218 2.90 -7.64 24.25
N VAL A 219 2.87 -6.70 23.29
CA VAL A 219 3.38 -5.34 23.50
C VAL A 219 2.61 -4.67 24.62
N GLN A 220 1.27 -4.69 24.58
CA GLN A 220 0.43 -4.03 25.57
C GLN A 220 0.77 -4.43 27.02
N PRO A 221 0.73 -5.74 27.40
CA PRO A 221 1.10 -6.14 28.75
C PRO A 221 2.58 -5.90 29.06
N ALA A 222 3.48 -6.00 28.06
CA ALA A 222 4.91 -5.81 28.28
C ALA A 222 5.29 -4.34 28.53
N THR A 223 4.59 -3.39 27.92
CA THR A 223 4.77 -1.95 28.15
C THR A 223 3.87 -1.43 29.27
N ASN A 224 3.04 -2.27 29.88
CA ASN A 224 2.07 -1.92 30.92
C ASN A 224 1.09 -0.82 30.48
N MET A 225 0.70 -0.81 29.19
CA MET A 225 -0.24 0.17 28.65
C MET A 225 -1.69 -0.21 29.00
N SER A 226 -2.47 0.77 29.44
CA SER A 226 -3.91 0.64 29.61
C SER A 226 -4.65 0.52 28.26
N ASP A 227 -5.89 0.05 28.28
CA ASP A 227 -6.74 -0.04 27.08
C ASP A 227 -6.99 1.34 26.43
N ALA A 228 -7.04 2.41 27.24
CA ALA A 228 -7.20 3.77 26.75
C ALA A 228 -5.95 4.24 25.99
N GLU A 229 -4.75 3.97 26.53
CA GLU A 229 -3.50 4.28 25.85
C GLU A 229 -3.34 3.48 24.56
N MET A 230 -3.78 2.20 24.56
CA MET A 230 -3.75 1.38 23.37
C MET A 230 -4.66 1.96 22.26
N LYS A 231 -5.89 2.34 22.60
CA LYS A 231 -6.80 3.00 21.63
C LYS A 231 -6.24 4.32 21.11
N ASP A 232 -5.59 5.11 21.97
CA ASP A 232 -4.95 6.37 21.57
C ASP A 232 -3.79 6.13 20.60
N LEU A 233 -2.97 5.12 20.88
CA LEU A 233 -1.90 4.71 19.98
C LEU A 233 -2.43 4.26 18.61
N GLN A 234 -3.43 3.37 18.59
CA GLN A 234 -4.07 2.90 17.36
C GLN A 234 -4.67 4.05 16.53
N TYR A 235 -5.36 4.99 17.18
CA TYR A 235 -5.89 6.18 16.50
C TYR A 235 -4.76 6.96 15.80
N HIS A 236 -3.64 7.16 16.49
CA HIS A 236 -2.49 7.87 15.94
C HIS A 236 -1.74 7.08 14.87
N THR A 237 -1.71 5.74 14.93
CA THR A 237 -1.22 4.88 13.84
C THR A 237 -2.01 5.13 12.56
N LEU A 238 -3.34 5.10 12.66
CA LEU A 238 -4.23 5.37 11.52
C LEU A 238 -4.04 6.80 10.99
N LEU A 239 -3.81 7.78 11.88
CA LEU A 239 -3.56 9.17 11.48
C LEU A 239 -2.23 9.30 10.72
N ALA A 240 -1.18 8.61 11.19
CA ALA A 240 0.11 8.57 10.51
C ALA A 240 -0.03 7.95 9.12
N GLY A 241 -0.75 6.83 9.00
CA GLY A 241 -1.03 6.15 7.73
C GLY A 241 -1.80 7.04 6.76
N GLN A 242 -2.84 7.74 7.23
CA GLN A 242 -3.58 8.69 6.40
C GLN A 242 -2.69 9.83 5.90
N THR A 243 -1.92 10.43 6.80
CA THR A 243 -1.02 11.55 6.45
C THR A 243 -0.01 11.12 5.39
N LEU A 244 0.50 9.89 5.47
CA LEU A 244 1.38 9.31 4.47
C LEU A 244 0.66 9.11 3.12
N ILE A 245 -0.56 8.57 3.11
CA ILE A 245 -1.36 8.39 1.89
C ILE A 245 -1.57 9.71 1.17
N ASP A 246 -1.98 10.76 1.91
CA ASP A 246 -2.22 12.09 1.33
C ASP A 246 -0.94 12.68 0.73
N ALA A 247 0.16 12.59 1.46
CA ALA A 247 1.45 13.12 1.01
C ALA A 247 1.98 12.37 -0.23
N LEU A 248 1.82 11.05 -0.28
CA LEU A 248 2.17 10.24 -1.45
C LEU A 248 1.33 10.63 -2.66
N ALA A 249 0.01 10.76 -2.49
CA ALA A 249 -0.89 11.10 -3.60
C ALA A 249 -0.54 12.45 -4.24
N VAL A 250 -0.24 13.47 -3.43
CA VAL A 250 0.24 14.78 -3.89
C VAL A 250 1.55 14.67 -4.68
N SER A 251 2.44 13.76 -4.28
CA SER A 251 3.71 13.51 -4.98
C SER A 251 3.60 12.62 -6.23
N GLY A 252 2.38 12.21 -6.61
CA GLY A 252 2.14 11.28 -7.73
C GLY A 252 2.51 9.82 -7.42
N LYS A 253 2.65 9.49 -6.13
CA LYS A 253 2.96 8.15 -5.62
C LYS A 253 1.74 7.54 -4.93
N ALA A 254 1.72 6.23 -4.81
CA ALA A 254 0.64 5.50 -4.13
C ALA A 254 1.11 4.81 -2.87
N ASN A 255 0.17 4.51 -1.99
CA ASN A 255 0.33 3.50 -0.95
C ASN A 255 -0.58 2.31 -1.28
N TRP A 256 -0.11 1.07 -1.13
CA TRP A 256 -0.93 -0.15 -1.30
C TRP A 256 -2.19 -0.14 -0.45
N GLN A 257 -2.12 0.35 0.78
CA GLN A 257 -3.27 0.41 1.67
C GLN A 257 -4.29 1.46 1.24
N ALA A 258 -3.94 2.40 0.35
CA ALA A 258 -4.92 3.32 -0.23
C ALA A 258 -5.93 2.62 -1.16
N PHE A 259 -5.66 1.39 -1.58
CA PHE A 259 -6.60 0.60 -2.35
C PHE A 259 -7.61 -0.09 -1.41
N PRO A 260 -8.93 0.11 -1.60
CA PRO A 260 -9.96 -0.60 -0.84
C PRO A 260 -9.76 -2.11 -0.91
N GLY A 261 -9.80 -2.78 0.25
CA GLY A 261 -9.52 -4.22 0.36
C GLY A 261 -8.04 -4.59 0.46
N GLY A 262 -7.12 -3.63 0.30
CA GLY A 262 -5.70 -3.79 0.59
C GLY A 262 -5.34 -3.66 2.07
N ALA A 263 -6.29 -3.89 2.99
CA ALA A 263 -5.99 -3.89 4.42
C ALA A 263 -5.11 -5.11 4.74
N GLY A 264 -3.86 -4.86 5.16
CA GLY A 264 -2.81 -5.87 5.31
C GLY A 264 -2.04 -6.15 4.00
N ASP A 265 -1.47 -7.35 3.91
CA ASP A 265 -0.69 -7.85 2.75
C ASP A 265 -1.52 -8.29 1.54
N GLY A 266 -2.84 -8.32 1.74
CA GLY A 266 -3.78 -8.89 0.80
C GLY A 266 -4.14 -7.95 -0.35
N VAL A 267 -4.79 -8.57 -1.33
CA VAL A 267 -5.64 -7.92 -2.33
C VAL A 267 -7.09 -7.97 -1.84
N GLY A 268 -7.93 -7.04 -2.29
CA GLY A 268 -9.34 -7.00 -1.91
C GLY A 268 -10.14 -8.23 -2.38
N PRO A 269 -11.36 -8.43 -1.86
CA PRO A 269 -12.17 -9.58 -2.22
C PRO A 269 -12.57 -9.57 -3.70
N ALA A 270 -12.63 -10.74 -4.29
CA ALA A 270 -13.26 -10.97 -5.59
C ALA A 270 -14.76 -11.30 -5.40
N PRO A 271 -15.62 -11.07 -6.42
CA PRO A 271 -16.96 -11.63 -6.39
C PRO A 271 -16.86 -13.17 -6.35
N THR A 272 -17.72 -13.79 -5.56
CA THR A 272 -17.95 -15.24 -5.55
C THR A 272 -19.37 -15.51 -6.03
N ARG A 273 -19.72 -16.77 -6.32
CA ARG A 273 -21.11 -17.11 -6.63
C ARG A 273 -22.11 -16.62 -5.56
N ALA A 274 -21.74 -16.73 -4.28
CA ALA A 274 -22.60 -16.31 -3.17
C ALA A 274 -22.69 -14.78 -3.02
N THR A 275 -21.63 -14.05 -3.38
CA THR A 275 -21.53 -12.60 -3.17
C THR A 275 -21.70 -11.78 -4.45
N CYS A 276 -21.82 -12.41 -5.62
CA CYS A 276 -21.79 -11.77 -6.94
C CYS A 276 -22.71 -10.55 -7.05
N THR A 277 -24.01 -10.73 -6.80
CA THR A 277 -25.00 -9.65 -6.96
C THR A 277 -24.76 -8.51 -5.99
N ALA A 278 -24.44 -8.81 -4.73
CA ALA A 278 -24.17 -7.78 -3.72
C ALA A 278 -22.89 -6.99 -4.06
N PHE A 279 -21.83 -7.71 -4.40
CA PHE A 279 -20.54 -7.14 -4.79
C PHE A 279 -20.67 -6.22 -6.00
N LEU A 280 -21.31 -6.70 -7.08
CA LEU A 280 -21.43 -5.92 -8.31
C LEU A 280 -22.36 -4.72 -8.14
N ARG A 281 -23.46 -4.82 -7.39
CA ARG A 281 -24.32 -3.65 -7.11
C ARG A 281 -23.59 -2.56 -6.34
N GLU A 282 -22.82 -2.94 -5.33
CA GLU A 282 -22.00 -2.00 -4.55
C GLU A 282 -20.99 -1.30 -5.46
N HIS A 283 -20.17 -2.07 -6.17
CA HIS A 283 -19.07 -1.52 -6.95
C HIS A 283 -19.52 -0.87 -8.26
N CYS A 284 -20.71 -1.19 -8.77
CA CYS A 284 -21.33 -0.49 -9.89
C CYS A 284 -21.87 0.90 -9.55
N ALA A 285 -22.00 1.24 -8.27
CA ALA A 285 -22.43 2.57 -7.89
C ALA A 285 -21.47 3.62 -8.49
N PRO A 286 -21.98 4.73 -9.07
CA PRO A 286 -21.12 5.78 -9.63
C PRO A 286 -20.06 6.31 -8.67
N SER A 287 -20.34 6.29 -7.36
CA SER A 287 -19.41 6.70 -6.30
C SER A 287 -18.19 5.79 -6.14
N HIS A 288 -18.22 4.55 -6.67
CA HIS A 288 -17.09 3.61 -6.68
C HIS A 288 -16.26 3.69 -7.96
N GLN A 289 -16.84 4.18 -9.06
CA GLN A 289 -16.23 4.18 -10.39
C GLN A 289 -15.09 5.21 -10.56
N GLY A 290 -14.87 6.08 -9.57
CA GLY A 290 -13.72 7.00 -9.51
C GLY A 290 -12.72 6.69 -8.39
N ARG A 291 -12.84 5.53 -7.71
CA ARG A 291 -11.95 5.15 -6.60
C ARG A 291 -10.76 4.35 -7.08
N LEU A 292 -9.71 4.24 -6.26
CA LEU A 292 -8.72 3.18 -6.39
C LEU A 292 -9.40 1.83 -6.19
N MET A 293 -8.92 0.77 -6.84
CA MET A 293 -9.41 -0.59 -6.61
C MET A 293 -8.29 -1.62 -6.71
N LEU A 294 -8.24 -2.54 -5.76
CA LEU A 294 -7.35 -3.68 -5.78
C LEU A 294 -8.19 -4.94 -5.55
N MET A 295 -8.38 -5.73 -6.59
CA MET A 295 -9.22 -6.93 -6.55
C MET A 295 -8.34 -8.17 -6.60
N GLY A 296 -8.66 -9.15 -5.76
CA GLY A 296 -7.99 -10.43 -5.75
C GLY A 296 -8.42 -11.32 -6.91
N MET A 297 -7.52 -12.19 -7.33
CA MET A 297 -7.80 -13.29 -8.25
C MET A 297 -8.16 -14.55 -7.49
N ASP A 298 -9.17 -15.27 -7.98
CA ASP A 298 -9.48 -16.62 -7.49
C ASP A 298 -8.39 -17.60 -7.95
N THR A 299 -7.95 -18.48 -7.06
CA THR A 299 -6.96 -19.52 -7.36
C THR A 299 -7.57 -20.68 -8.16
N SER A 300 -8.89 -20.84 -8.12
CA SER A 300 -9.64 -21.84 -8.87
C SER A 300 -9.72 -21.47 -10.35
N ALA A 301 -9.17 -22.33 -11.20
CA ALA A 301 -9.27 -22.20 -12.66
C ALA A 301 -10.73 -22.07 -13.15
N ALA A 302 -11.67 -22.71 -12.45
CA ALA A 302 -13.11 -22.69 -12.81
C ALA A 302 -13.77 -21.32 -12.62
N ASN A 303 -13.17 -20.42 -11.83
CA ASN A 303 -13.74 -19.12 -11.48
C ASN A 303 -13.01 -17.93 -12.13
N LYS A 304 -11.88 -18.15 -12.81
CA LYS A 304 -11.04 -17.07 -13.35
C LYS A 304 -11.80 -16.16 -14.31
N ALA A 305 -12.60 -16.72 -15.22
CA ALA A 305 -13.39 -15.94 -16.16
C ALA A 305 -14.43 -15.06 -15.46
N GLN A 306 -15.07 -15.57 -14.40
CA GLN A 306 -16.05 -14.84 -13.60
C GLN A 306 -15.40 -13.69 -12.83
N VAL A 307 -14.24 -13.92 -12.22
CA VAL A 307 -13.52 -12.85 -11.52
C VAL A 307 -13.04 -11.79 -12.49
N VAL A 308 -12.50 -12.17 -13.66
CA VAL A 308 -12.09 -11.20 -14.69
C VAL A 308 -13.28 -10.41 -15.22
N ALA A 309 -14.41 -11.07 -15.50
CA ALA A 309 -15.64 -10.38 -15.90
C ALA A 309 -16.11 -9.40 -14.82
N GLY A 310 -16.16 -9.85 -13.56
CA GLY A 310 -16.50 -8.99 -12.43
C GLY A 310 -15.59 -7.78 -12.30
N PHE A 311 -14.27 -7.98 -12.39
CA PHE A 311 -13.27 -6.92 -12.40
C PHE A 311 -13.55 -5.91 -13.50
N LEU A 312 -13.63 -6.35 -14.77
CA LEU A 312 -13.89 -5.47 -15.90
C LEU A 312 -15.19 -4.67 -15.70
N ILE A 313 -16.29 -5.34 -15.35
CA ILE A 313 -17.58 -4.69 -15.12
C ILE A 313 -17.46 -3.52 -14.14
N VAL A 314 -16.81 -3.70 -12.98
CA VAL A 314 -16.77 -2.66 -11.94
C VAL A 314 -15.51 -1.80 -11.94
N ARG A 315 -14.58 -2.02 -12.86
CA ARG A 315 -13.25 -1.41 -12.88
C ARG A 315 -13.26 0.13 -12.93
N PRO A 316 -12.74 0.85 -11.92
CA PRO A 316 -12.44 2.28 -12.07
C PRO A 316 -11.17 2.51 -12.90
N PRO A 317 -10.84 3.77 -13.29
CA PRO A 317 -9.66 4.07 -14.10
C PRO A 317 -8.34 3.54 -13.52
N VAL A 318 -8.18 3.62 -12.20
CA VAL A 318 -6.99 3.12 -11.48
C VAL A 318 -7.37 1.89 -10.68
N ALA A 319 -7.15 0.72 -11.27
CA ALA A 319 -7.52 -0.55 -10.67
C ALA A 319 -6.51 -1.64 -11.02
N PHE A 320 -6.32 -2.56 -10.09
CA PHE A 320 -5.49 -3.74 -10.30
C PHE A 320 -6.20 -5.03 -9.90
N LEU A 321 -5.90 -6.11 -10.63
CA LEU A 321 -6.40 -7.47 -10.44
C LEU A 321 -5.22 -8.42 -10.26
N GLY A 322 -5.20 -9.23 -9.21
CA GLY A 322 -4.10 -10.19 -9.05
C GLY A 322 -3.94 -10.74 -7.65
N TRP A 323 -2.70 -10.82 -7.18
CA TRP A 323 -2.34 -11.51 -5.95
C TRP A 323 -1.54 -10.62 -5.01
N GLY A 324 -1.86 -10.72 -3.71
CA GLY A 324 -1.04 -10.20 -2.62
C GLY A 324 -0.16 -11.30 -2.03
N TRP A 325 0.56 -10.97 -0.96
CA TRP A 325 1.35 -11.86 -0.08
C TRP A 325 2.12 -13.03 -0.74
N GLU A 326 3.44 -12.92 -0.80
CA GLU A 326 4.38 -13.99 -1.19
C GLU A 326 3.95 -14.79 -2.44
N SER A 327 3.45 -14.09 -3.46
CA SER A 327 3.03 -14.70 -4.72
C SER A 327 4.21 -14.90 -5.68
N GLY A 328 3.98 -15.55 -6.81
CA GLY A 328 5.04 -15.82 -7.79
C GLY A 328 4.57 -15.61 -9.23
N ASP A 329 5.53 -15.42 -10.13
CA ASP A 329 5.29 -15.17 -11.56
C ASP A 329 4.54 -16.32 -12.23
N GLU A 330 4.58 -17.53 -11.66
CA GLU A 330 3.78 -18.69 -12.08
C GLU A 330 2.26 -18.51 -11.88
N LYS A 331 1.82 -17.47 -11.16
CA LYS A 331 0.40 -17.12 -11.03
C LYS A 331 -0.16 -16.46 -12.30
N TRP A 332 0.70 -16.02 -13.22
CA TRP A 332 0.27 -15.43 -14.47
C TRP A 332 -0.75 -16.29 -15.22
N ASP A 333 -1.70 -15.62 -15.89
CA ASP A 333 -2.71 -16.25 -16.72
C ASP A 333 -2.91 -15.43 -18.01
N ASP A 334 -3.02 -16.12 -19.14
CA ASP A 334 -3.18 -15.47 -20.45
C ASP A 334 -4.48 -14.67 -20.58
N VAL A 335 -5.46 -14.89 -19.69
CA VAL A 335 -6.64 -14.03 -19.60
C VAL A 335 -6.26 -12.55 -19.37
N PHE A 336 -5.11 -12.26 -18.75
CA PHE A 336 -4.62 -10.89 -18.57
C PHE A 336 -4.16 -10.22 -19.85
N LEU A 337 -3.97 -10.96 -20.93
CA LEU A 337 -3.64 -10.41 -22.25
C LEU A 337 -4.86 -9.81 -22.95
N LEU A 338 -6.05 -9.90 -22.34
CA LEU A 338 -7.29 -9.30 -22.82
C LEU A 338 -7.13 -7.80 -23.18
N GLN A 339 -7.44 -7.48 -24.42
CA GLN A 339 -7.50 -6.11 -24.93
C GLN A 339 -8.97 -5.72 -25.09
N VAL A 340 -9.54 -5.12 -24.04
CA VAL A 340 -10.97 -4.80 -23.98
C VAL A 340 -11.32 -3.46 -24.61
N GLY A 341 -10.34 -2.55 -24.77
CA GLY A 341 -10.56 -1.19 -25.24
C GLY A 341 -11.07 -0.24 -24.15
N VAL A 342 -11.67 0.89 -24.53
CA VAL A 342 -12.13 1.92 -23.58
C VAL A 342 -13.60 1.68 -23.19
N PRO A 343 -14.01 1.82 -21.92
CA PRO A 343 -15.40 1.65 -21.53
C PRO A 343 -16.27 2.73 -22.16
N GLN A 344 -17.45 2.33 -22.64
CA GLN A 344 -18.45 3.21 -23.26
C GLN A 344 -19.51 3.70 -22.26
N GLY A 345 -19.29 3.45 -20.97
CA GLY A 345 -20.18 3.84 -19.89
C GLY A 345 -19.81 3.19 -18.56
N LEU A 346 -20.67 3.42 -17.56
CA LEU A 346 -20.65 2.69 -16.30
C LEU A 346 -21.24 1.29 -16.51
N CYS A 347 -21.01 0.38 -15.57
CA CYS A 347 -21.70 -0.91 -15.60
C CYS A 347 -23.21 -0.76 -15.40
N GLN A 348 -23.94 -1.74 -15.93
CA GLN A 348 -25.39 -1.80 -15.94
C GLN A 348 -25.85 -3.17 -15.46
N GLU A 349 -26.92 -3.20 -14.69
CA GLU A 349 -27.65 -4.42 -14.32
C GLU A 349 -28.89 -4.55 -15.21
N SER A 350 -28.92 -5.56 -16.09
CA SER A 350 -30.08 -5.84 -16.94
C SER A 350 -29.96 -7.22 -17.62
N PRO A 351 -30.87 -8.19 -17.34
CA PRO A 351 -31.90 -8.18 -16.30
C PRO A 351 -31.31 -8.27 -14.88
N THR A 352 -32.17 -8.30 -13.85
CA THR A 352 -31.75 -8.45 -12.45
C THR A 352 -30.79 -9.64 -12.27
N GLY A 353 -29.66 -9.39 -11.60
CA GLY A 353 -28.60 -10.38 -11.38
C GLY A 353 -27.65 -10.58 -12.57
N VAL A 354 -27.85 -9.88 -13.69
CA VAL A 354 -26.94 -9.91 -14.85
C VAL A 354 -26.30 -8.54 -15.01
N PHE A 355 -24.98 -8.49 -14.87
CA PHE A 355 -24.21 -7.26 -14.94
C PHE A 355 -23.39 -7.22 -16.21
N ALA A 356 -23.27 -6.03 -16.80
CA ALA A 356 -22.53 -5.83 -18.02
C ALA A 356 -21.80 -4.49 -18.02
N ARG A 357 -20.68 -4.43 -18.72
CA ARG A 357 -20.06 -3.18 -19.15
C ARG A 357 -19.59 -3.27 -20.58
N THR A 358 -20.01 -2.30 -21.38
CA THR A 358 -19.62 -2.16 -22.78
C THR A 358 -18.27 -1.46 -22.88
N TYR A 359 -17.40 -1.99 -23.74
CA TYR A 359 -16.13 -1.42 -24.14
C TYR A 359 -16.07 -1.27 -25.66
N THR A 360 -15.06 -0.58 -26.18
CA THR A 360 -14.89 -0.42 -27.64
C THR A 360 -14.66 -1.75 -28.36
N GLU A 361 -14.05 -2.76 -27.71
CA GLU A 361 -13.74 -4.06 -28.34
C GLU A 361 -14.71 -5.19 -27.95
N GLY A 362 -15.78 -4.90 -27.18
CA GLY A 362 -16.72 -5.93 -26.74
C GLY A 362 -17.51 -5.57 -25.49
N VAL A 363 -18.07 -6.58 -24.82
CA VAL A 363 -18.87 -6.39 -23.59
C VAL A 363 -18.42 -7.41 -22.56
N ALA A 364 -17.99 -6.98 -21.38
CA ALA A 364 -17.80 -7.89 -20.26
C ALA A 364 -19.16 -8.15 -19.59
N ARG A 365 -19.54 -9.41 -19.40
CA ARG A 365 -20.81 -9.81 -18.80
C ARG A 365 -20.62 -10.88 -17.73
N LEU A 366 -21.40 -10.78 -16.65
CA LEU A 366 -21.45 -11.76 -15.59
C LEU A 366 -22.91 -11.96 -15.14
N ASP A 367 -23.44 -13.16 -15.37
CA ASP A 367 -24.72 -13.59 -14.83
C ASP A 367 -24.50 -14.23 -13.46
N CYS A 368 -24.86 -13.49 -12.40
CA CYS A 368 -24.74 -13.95 -11.03
C CYS A 368 -25.71 -15.08 -10.68
N ASN A 369 -26.82 -15.23 -11.42
CA ASN A 369 -27.80 -16.28 -11.16
C ASN A 369 -27.23 -17.66 -11.51
N THR A 370 -26.49 -17.72 -12.62
CA THR A 370 -25.87 -18.96 -13.12
C THR A 370 -24.37 -19.05 -12.84
N TRP A 371 -23.75 -17.97 -12.36
CA TRP A 371 -22.29 -17.82 -12.21
C TRP A 371 -21.53 -18.02 -13.53
N THR A 372 -22.08 -17.43 -14.60
CA THR A 372 -21.54 -17.56 -15.96
C THR A 372 -20.97 -16.23 -16.42
N ALA A 373 -19.72 -16.25 -16.85
CA ALA A 373 -19.07 -15.12 -17.49
C ALA A 373 -19.19 -15.20 -19.01
N ASP A 374 -19.33 -14.04 -19.65
CA ASP A 374 -19.23 -13.88 -21.09
C ASP A 374 -18.22 -12.75 -21.38
N LEU A 375 -17.13 -13.11 -22.05
CA LEU A 375 -15.99 -12.25 -22.38
C LEU A 375 -15.68 -12.36 -23.89
N PRO A 376 -16.61 -11.94 -24.79
CA PRO A 376 -16.51 -12.13 -26.22
C PRO A 376 -15.58 -11.08 -26.86
N PHE A 377 -14.34 -10.98 -26.35
CA PHE A 377 -13.32 -10.08 -26.84
C PHE A 377 -12.48 -10.77 -27.93
N PRO A 378 -12.19 -10.10 -29.07
CA PRO A 378 -11.42 -10.68 -30.17
C PRO A 378 -10.06 -11.23 -29.75
N SER A 379 -9.42 -10.61 -28.74
CA SER A 379 -8.11 -11.03 -28.24
C SER A 379 -8.11 -12.43 -27.58
N LEU A 380 -9.26 -12.94 -27.13
CA LEU A 380 -9.37 -14.32 -26.59
C LEU A 380 -9.66 -15.35 -27.68
N ALA A 381 -10.43 -14.97 -28.71
CA ALA A 381 -10.83 -15.88 -29.78
C ALA A 381 -9.65 -16.37 -30.63
N GLY A 382 -8.50 -15.69 -30.55
CA GLY A 382 -7.31 -15.97 -31.32
C GLY A 382 -6.62 -17.30 -31.00
N GLY A 383 -6.83 -17.93 -29.83
CA GLY A 383 -6.34 -19.28 -29.46
C GLY A 383 -4.82 -19.56 -29.57
N ALA A 384 -4.08 -18.62 -30.13
CA ALA A 384 -2.68 -18.69 -30.51
C ALA A 384 -2.17 -17.25 -30.55
N VAL A 385 -2.12 -16.60 -29.39
CA VAL A 385 -1.17 -15.48 -29.24
C VAL A 385 0.19 -16.16 -29.27
N GLY A 386 0.74 -16.35 -30.48
CA GLY A 386 2.14 -16.72 -30.62
C GLY A 386 2.91 -15.73 -29.78
N HIS A 387 3.54 -16.22 -28.69
CA HIS A 387 4.35 -15.37 -27.83
C HIS A 387 5.24 -14.54 -28.75
N PRO A 388 5.16 -13.20 -28.73
CA PRO A 388 6.21 -12.41 -29.34
C PRO A 388 7.49 -12.88 -28.66
N GLY A 389 8.35 -13.56 -29.42
CA GLY A 389 9.64 -14.01 -28.92
C GLY A 389 10.35 -12.81 -28.26
N PRO A 390 11.18 -13.05 -27.23
CA PRO A 390 11.87 -11.97 -26.57
C PRO A 390 12.56 -11.09 -27.62
N PRO A 391 12.47 -9.75 -27.51
CA PRO A 391 13.18 -8.87 -28.43
C PRO A 391 14.67 -9.24 -28.41
N THR A 392 15.18 -9.63 -29.58
CA THR A 392 16.59 -10.01 -29.78
C THR A 392 17.52 -8.82 -29.68
#